data_AF-A0A9E6A7X2-F1
#
_entry.id   AF-A0A9E6A7X2-F1
#
_cell.length_a   1.000
_cell.length_b   1.000
_cell.length_c   1.000
_cell.angle_alpha   90.00
_cell.angle_beta   90.00
_cell.angle_gamma   90.00
#
_symmetry.space_group_name_H-M   'P 1'
#
loop_
_entity.id
_entity.type
_entity.pdbx_description
1 polymer ?
#
loop_
_entity_poly.entity_id
_entity_poly.type
_entity_poly.pdbx_seq_one_letter_code
_entity_poly.pdbx_strand_id
1 'polypeptide(L)'
;MKKKRSARLGIVADLEERKRKQADQFLAEHVKRVENDKVQLLQLETYLVEYQQQYKVTCANGISVQSLMSYQNFMAKVGRVIDQHKVSMKVNLEQLQGVKVYWSKVCARQNAVDSLIVKLKNKEQYAADKALQQLIDEASLQNFNKSPNSRA
;
A
#
# COMPACT_ATOMS: atom_id res chain seq x y z
N MET A 1 1.12 37.16 -12.68
CA MET A 1 0.88 36.08 -13.67
C MET A 1 0.11 34.94 -13.01
N LYS A 2 -1.01 34.48 -13.59
CA LYS A 2 -1.82 33.34 -13.07
C LYS A 2 -0.97 32.06 -13.15
N LYS A 3 -0.77 31.34 -12.04
CA LYS A 3 -0.04 30.05 -12.06
C LYS A 3 -0.71 29.07 -13.03
N LYS A 4 0.08 28.42 -13.89
CA LYS A 4 -0.36 27.38 -14.85
C LYS A 4 -1.15 26.29 -14.11
N ARG A 5 -2.12 25.66 -14.80
CA ARG A 5 -3.03 24.69 -14.17
C ARG A 5 -2.26 23.43 -13.74
N SER A 6 -1.26 23.03 -14.52
CA SER A 6 -0.29 21.99 -14.18
C SER A 6 0.44 22.26 -12.85
N ALA A 7 0.91 23.49 -12.62
CA ALA A 7 1.65 23.87 -11.42
C ALA A 7 0.79 23.81 -10.14
N ARG A 8 -0.52 24.06 -10.24
CA ARG A 8 -1.44 23.93 -9.10
C ARG A 8 -1.74 22.48 -8.75
N LEU A 9 -1.75 21.59 -9.75
CA LEU A 9 -1.91 20.15 -9.54
C LEU A 9 -0.65 19.48 -8.99
N GLY A 10 0.53 20.08 -9.12
CA GLY A 10 1.74 19.60 -8.46
C GLY A 10 1.57 19.46 -6.94
N ILE A 11 0.93 20.44 -6.29
CA ILE A 11 0.63 20.39 -4.84
C ILE A 11 -0.31 19.21 -4.50
N VAL A 12 -1.26 18.93 -5.40
CA VAL A 12 -2.19 17.79 -5.23
C VAL A 12 -1.43 16.48 -5.40
N ALA A 13 -0.52 16.36 -6.37
CA ALA A 13 0.33 15.19 -6.53
C ALA A 13 1.21 14.94 -5.30
N ASP A 14 1.86 15.97 -4.75
CA ASP A 14 2.67 15.85 -3.54
C ASP A 14 1.84 15.39 -2.33
N LEU A 15 0.57 15.84 -2.24
CA LEU A 15 -0.35 15.38 -1.20
C LEU A 15 -0.73 13.90 -1.40
N GLU A 16 -1.06 13.50 -2.63
CA GLU A 16 -1.42 12.11 -2.93
C GLU A 16 -0.21 11.16 -2.77
N GLU A 17 1.01 11.59 -3.08
CA GLU A 17 2.24 10.83 -2.82
C GLU A 17 2.45 10.60 -1.32
N ARG A 18 2.24 11.63 -0.49
CA ARG A 18 2.31 11.48 0.97
C ARG A 18 1.25 10.51 1.50
N LYS A 19 0.02 10.58 0.99
CA LYS A 19 -1.04 9.62 1.34
C LYS A 19 -0.68 8.20 0.93
N ARG A 20 -0.06 7.99 -0.25
CA ARG A 20 0.42 6.68 -0.67
C ARG A 20 1.47 6.16 0.30
N LYS A 21 2.51 6.95 0.62
CA LYS A 21 3.55 6.54 1.57
C LYS A 21 2.98 6.12 2.93
N GLN A 22 1.98 6.86 3.43
CA GLN A 22 1.28 6.49 4.66
C GLN A 22 0.48 5.18 4.49
N ALA A 23 -0.22 5.01 3.37
CA ALA A 23 -0.94 3.77 3.08
C ALA A 23 0.00 2.56 2.92
N ASP A 24 1.19 2.74 2.34
CA ASP A 24 2.22 1.71 2.21
C ASP A 24 2.71 1.27 3.59
N GLN A 25 3.03 2.21 4.47
CA GLN A 25 3.45 1.94 5.84
C GLN A 25 2.35 1.19 6.62
N PHE A 26 1.11 1.66 6.49
CA PHE A 26 -0.03 1.04 7.16
C PHE A 26 -0.28 -0.38 6.65
N LEU A 27 -0.19 -0.61 5.34
CA LEU A 27 -0.28 -1.96 4.77
C LEU A 27 0.84 -2.87 5.30
N ALA A 28 2.09 -2.37 5.33
CA ALA A 28 3.23 -3.15 5.80
C ALA A 28 3.08 -3.56 7.28
N GLU A 29 2.58 -2.67 8.13
CA GLU A 29 2.30 -2.96 9.54
C GLU A 29 1.26 -4.08 9.70
N HIS A 30 0.15 -4.01 8.97
CA HIS A 30 -0.90 -5.01 9.03
C HIS A 30 -0.46 -6.37 8.46
N VAL A 31 0.34 -6.38 7.38
CA VAL A 31 0.93 -7.60 6.83
C VAL A 31 1.85 -8.25 7.86
N LYS A 32 2.75 -7.46 8.48
CA LYS A 32 3.67 -7.94 9.51
C LYS A 32 2.92 -8.51 10.71
N ARG A 33 1.86 -7.84 11.15
CA ARG A 33 1.02 -8.32 12.26
C ARG A 33 0.42 -9.69 11.97
N VAL A 34 -0.22 -9.87 10.82
CA VAL A 34 -0.81 -11.16 10.41
C VAL A 34 0.26 -12.24 10.30
N GLU A 35 1.45 -11.92 9.78
CA GLU A 35 2.51 -12.91 9.64
C GLU A 35 3.08 -13.33 11.00
N ASN A 36 3.29 -12.39 11.90
CA ASN A 36 3.69 -12.69 13.28
C ASN A 36 2.65 -13.57 13.99
N ASP A 37 1.36 -13.29 13.83
CA ASP A 37 0.28 -14.09 14.42
C ASP A 37 0.30 -15.54 13.92
N LYS A 38 0.55 -15.74 12.61
CA LYS A 38 0.68 -17.08 12.02
C LYS A 38 1.85 -17.84 12.61
N VAL A 39 3.01 -17.19 12.71
CA VAL A 39 4.22 -17.79 13.29
C VAL A 39 3.97 -18.20 14.74
N GLN A 40 3.36 -17.32 15.54
CA GLN A 40 3.03 -17.62 16.94
C GLN A 40 2.03 -18.78 17.05
N LEU A 41 1.01 -18.82 16.19
CA LEU A 41 0.04 -19.92 16.18
C LEU A 41 0.72 -21.25 15.84
N LEU A 42 1.57 -21.28 14.83
CA LEU A 42 2.33 -22.47 14.45
C LEU A 42 3.23 -22.94 15.61
N GLN A 43 3.90 -22.01 16.29
CA GLN A 43 4.71 -22.33 17.47
C GLN A 43 3.88 -22.96 18.60
N LEU A 44 2.69 -22.41 18.88
CA LEU A 44 1.78 -22.95 19.89
C LEU A 44 1.27 -24.35 19.52
N GLU A 45 0.90 -24.56 18.26
CA GLU A 45 0.45 -25.86 17.75
C GLU A 45 1.58 -26.90 17.79
N THR A 46 2.81 -26.50 17.42
CA THR A 46 4.00 -27.36 17.46
C THR A 46 4.34 -27.76 18.89
N TYR A 47 4.41 -26.78 19.80
CA TYR A 47 4.65 -27.01 21.21
C TYR A 47 3.61 -27.95 21.84
N LEU A 48 2.34 -27.81 21.46
CA LEU A 48 1.28 -28.70 21.93
C LEU A 48 1.49 -30.14 21.46
N VAL A 49 1.89 -30.36 20.20
CA VAL A 49 2.20 -31.69 19.68
C VAL A 49 3.39 -32.32 20.41
N GLU A 50 4.47 -31.55 20.58
CA GLU A 50 5.67 -32.01 21.31
C GLU A 50 5.33 -32.38 22.76
N TYR A 51 4.57 -31.54 23.44
CA TYR A 51 4.14 -31.78 24.81
C TYR A 51 3.26 -33.03 24.93
N GLN A 52 2.34 -33.25 23.99
CA GLN A 52 1.53 -34.47 23.96
C GLN A 52 2.38 -35.73 23.74
N GLN A 53 3.39 -35.66 22.87
CA GLN A 53 4.31 -36.78 22.64
C GLN A 53 5.12 -37.10 23.89
N GLN A 54 5.70 -36.08 24.53
CA GLN A 54 6.45 -36.24 25.78
C GLN A 54 5.57 -36.86 26.87
N TYR A 55 4.33 -36.38 27.00
CA TYR A 55 3.39 -36.91 27.98
C TYR A 55 3.01 -38.38 27.74
N LYS A 56 2.86 -38.82 26.47
CA LYS A 56 2.62 -40.23 26.14
C LYS A 56 3.77 -41.13 26.62
N VAL A 57 5.01 -40.69 26.44
CA VAL A 57 6.20 -41.40 26.93
C VAL A 57 6.18 -41.48 28.46
N THR A 58 5.85 -40.38 29.15
CA THR A 58 5.75 -40.37 30.62
C THR A 58 4.62 -41.27 31.13
N CYS A 59 3.46 -41.27 30.46
CA CYS A 59 2.33 -42.17 30.80
C CYS A 59 2.69 -43.65 30.69
N ALA A 60 3.47 -44.03 29.68
CA ALA A 60 3.88 -45.42 29.48
C ALA A 60 4.70 -45.97 30.68
N ASN A 61 5.36 -45.10 31.44
CA ASN A 61 6.14 -45.46 32.63
C ASN A 61 5.31 -45.44 33.93
N GLY A 62 3.98 -45.21 33.84
CA GLY A 62 3.10 -45.03 34.97
C GLY A 62 3.14 -43.60 35.53
N ILE A 63 1.96 -43.03 35.78
CA ILE A 63 1.82 -41.66 36.31
C ILE A 63 0.82 -41.60 37.46
N SER A 64 1.00 -40.63 38.34
CA SER A 64 0.04 -40.34 39.40
C SER A 64 -1.24 -39.70 38.85
N VAL A 65 -2.35 -39.86 39.57
CA VAL A 65 -3.63 -39.17 39.27
C VAL A 65 -3.43 -37.64 39.27
N GLN A 66 -2.59 -37.11 40.16
CA GLN A 66 -2.29 -35.68 40.22
C GLN A 66 -1.59 -35.18 38.93
N SER A 67 -0.67 -35.99 38.38
CA SER A 67 0.00 -35.69 37.11
C SER A 67 -0.99 -35.70 35.95
N LEU A 68 -1.93 -36.66 35.93
CA LEU A 68 -2.98 -36.76 34.92
C LEU A 68 -3.91 -35.54 34.93
N MET A 69 -4.36 -35.12 36.12
CA MET A 69 -5.21 -33.93 36.27
C MET A 69 -4.48 -32.65 35.83
N SER A 70 -3.20 -32.52 36.19
CA SER A 70 -2.36 -31.38 35.79
C SER A 70 -2.24 -31.27 34.26
N TYR A 71 -2.02 -32.42 33.60
CA TYR A 71 -1.97 -32.50 32.14
C TYR A 71 -3.30 -32.09 31.49
N GLN A 72 -4.43 -32.64 31.95
CA GLN A 72 -5.75 -32.31 31.41
C GLN A 72 -6.06 -30.81 31.55
N ASN A 73 -5.76 -30.22 32.71
CA ASN A 73 -5.95 -28.79 32.95
C ASN A 73 -5.08 -27.93 32.03
N PHE A 74 -3.82 -28.31 31.83
CA PHE A 74 -2.92 -27.61 30.94
C PHE A 74 -3.39 -27.70 29.48
N MET A 75 -3.77 -28.89 29.00
CA MET A 75 -4.33 -29.07 27.65
C MET A 75 -5.58 -28.24 27.42
N ALA A 76 -6.51 -28.21 28.38
CA ALA A 76 -7.70 -27.37 28.29
C ALA A 76 -7.35 -25.87 28.24
N LYS A 77 -6.34 -25.44 29.00
CA LYS A 77 -5.87 -24.03 28.99
C LYS A 77 -5.25 -23.67 27.64
N VAL A 78 -4.34 -24.50 27.12
CA VAL A 78 -3.66 -24.24 25.84
C VAL A 78 -4.66 -24.27 24.68
N GLY A 79 -5.60 -25.22 24.67
CA GLY A 79 -6.67 -25.26 23.67
C GLY A 79 -7.46 -23.95 23.62
N ARG A 80 -7.91 -23.45 24.78
CA ARG A 80 -8.61 -22.15 24.85
C ARG A 80 -7.76 -20.98 24.34
N VAL A 81 -6.46 -20.97 24.64
CA VAL A 81 -5.55 -19.91 24.16
C VAL A 81 -5.41 -19.97 22.64
N ILE A 82 -5.25 -21.17 22.06
CA ILE A 82 -5.17 -21.37 20.61
C ILE A 82 -6.46 -20.92 19.93
N ASP A 83 -7.62 -21.29 20.47
CA ASP A 83 -8.92 -20.89 19.93
C ASP A 83 -9.09 -19.36 19.94
N GLN A 84 -8.73 -18.71 21.06
CA GLN A 84 -8.74 -17.26 21.18
C GLN A 84 -7.77 -16.60 20.17
N HIS A 85 -6.59 -17.19 19.96
CA HIS A 85 -5.62 -16.73 18.97
C HIS A 85 -6.18 -16.83 17.54
N LYS A 86 -6.83 -17.95 17.19
CA LYS A 86 -7.46 -18.15 15.88
C LYS A 86 -8.55 -17.13 15.61
N VAL A 87 -9.37 -16.80 16.62
CA VAL A 87 -10.38 -15.74 16.51
C VAL A 87 -9.72 -14.37 16.28
N SER A 88 -8.69 -14.02 17.06
CA SER A 88 -7.94 -12.78 16.89
C SER A 88 -7.29 -12.67 15.49
N MET A 89 -6.70 -13.76 15.01
CA MET A 89 -6.08 -13.83 13.69
C MET A 89 -7.11 -13.60 12.57
N LYS A 90 -8.33 -14.12 12.71
CA LYS A 90 -9.43 -13.86 11.76
C LYS A 90 -9.73 -12.36 11.69
N VAL A 91 -9.83 -11.68 12.84
CA VAL A 91 -10.04 -10.22 12.89
C VAL A 91 -8.90 -9.47 12.22
N ASN A 92 -7.64 -9.87 12.48
CA ASN A 92 -6.48 -9.21 11.88
C ASN A 92 -6.41 -9.42 10.35
N LEU A 93 -6.85 -10.57 9.85
CA LEU A 93 -7.00 -10.85 8.42
C LEU A 93 -8.09 -9.98 7.78
N GLU A 94 -9.25 -9.83 8.43
CA GLU A 94 -10.33 -8.95 7.97
C GLU A 94 -9.88 -7.48 7.92
N GLN A 95 -9.15 -7.02 8.95
CA GLN A 95 -8.54 -5.70 8.97
C GLN A 95 -7.54 -5.51 7.82
N LEU A 96 -6.64 -6.48 7.60
CA LEU A 96 -5.68 -6.44 6.50
C LEU A 96 -6.40 -6.35 5.14
N GLN A 97 -7.52 -7.05 4.97
CA GLN A 97 -8.30 -6.95 3.73
C GLN A 97 -8.87 -5.54 3.54
N GLY A 98 -9.40 -4.92 4.60
CA GLY A 98 -9.84 -3.52 4.57
C GLY A 98 -8.71 -2.55 4.21
N VAL A 99 -7.52 -2.75 4.78
CA VAL A 99 -6.32 -1.94 4.50
C VAL A 99 -5.87 -2.11 3.05
N LYS A 100 -5.89 -3.33 2.50
CA LYS A 100 -5.58 -3.57 1.07
C LYS A 100 -6.52 -2.83 0.14
N VAL A 101 -7.82 -2.82 0.45
CA VAL A 101 -8.81 -2.07 -0.34
C VAL A 101 -8.55 -0.57 -0.26
N TYR A 102 -8.25 -0.04 0.94
CA TYR A 102 -7.89 1.37 1.11
C TYR A 102 -6.62 1.72 0.32
N TRP A 103 -5.56 0.94 0.46
CA TRP A 103 -4.30 1.11 -0.25
C TRP A 103 -4.51 1.12 -1.77
N SER A 104 -5.29 0.17 -2.31
CA SER A 104 -5.62 0.11 -3.73
C SER A 104 -6.32 1.39 -4.21
N LYS A 105 -7.27 1.93 -3.44
CA LYS A 105 -7.96 3.20 -3.76
C LYS A 105 -6.99 4.39 -3.78
N VAL A 106 -6.07 4.47 -2.81
CA VAL A 106 -5.07 5.54 -2.75
C VAL A 106 -4.12 5.47 -3.96
N CYS A 107 -3.61 4.28 -4.29
CA CYS A 107 -2.76 4.07 -5.46
C CYS A 107 -3.49 4.42 -6.77
N ALA A 108 -4.74 4.00 -6.94
CA ALA A 108 -5.54 4.34 -8.11
C ALA A 108 -5.74 5.86 -8.26
N ARG A 109 -6.01 6.55 -7.15
CA ARG A 109 -6.18 8.00 -7.12
C ARG A 109 -4.89 8.74 -7.49
N GLN A 110 -3.75 8.31 -6.97
CA GLN A 110 -2.46 8.90 -7.33
C GLN A 110 -2.19 8.75 -8.82
N ASN A 111 -2.33 7.54 -9.37
CA ASN A 111 -2.13 7.28 -10.80
C ASN A 111 -3.05 8.14 -11.68
N ALA A 112 -4.29 8.38 -11.24
CA ALA A 112 -5.23 9.26 -11.93
C ALA A 112 -4.78 10.72 -11.91
N VAL A 113 -4.28 11.22 -10.78
CA VAL A 113 -3.73 12.59 -10.65
C VAL A 113 -2.49 12.76 -11.52
N ASP A 114 -1.56 11.81 -11.48
CA ASP A 114 -0.34 11.84 -12.30
C ASP A 114 -0.67 11.87 -13.79
N SER A 115 -1.60 11.01 -14.22
CA SER A 115 -2.11 10.98 -15.60
C SER A 115 -2.76 12.30 -16.01
N LEU A 116 -3.51 12.95 -15.12
CA LEU A 116 -4.13 14.24 -15.38
C LEU A 116 -3.07 15.35 -15.55
N ILE A 117 -2.02 15.33 -14.73
CA ILE A 117 -0.93 16.30 -14.81
C ILE A 117 -0.19 16.18 -16.14
N VAL A 118 0.13 14.96 -16.58
CA VAL A 118 0.77 14.71 -17.88
C VAL A 118 -0.10 15.25 -19.02
N LYS A 119 -1.40 14.93 -19.02
CA LYS A 119 -2.34 15.43 -20.04
C LYS A 119 -2.40 16.96 -20.08
N LEU A 120 -2.37 17.63 -18.93
CA LEU A 120 -2.40 19.09 -18.86
C LEU A 120 -1.08 19.72 -19.29
N LYS A 121 0.07 19.15 -18.92
CA LYS A 121 1.37 19.60 -19.41
C LYS A 121 1.45 19.55 -20.93
N ASN A 122 1.01 18.45 -21.54
CA ASN A 122 1.00 18.30 -23.00
C ASN A 122 0.10 19.34 -23.68
N LYS A 123 -1.09 19.63 -23.12
CA LYS A 123 -1.97 20.68 -23.64
C LYS A 123 -1.37 22.07 -23.51
N GLU A 124 -0.72 22.37 -22.39
CA GLU A 124 -0.05 23.65 -22.16
C GLU A 124 1.15 23.83 -23.11
N GLN A 125 1.89 22.76 -23.39
CA GLN A 125 3.00 22.76 -24.34
C GLN A 125 2.50 22.98 -25.78
N TYR A 126 1.50 22.22 -26.21
CA TYR A 126 0.90 22.39 -27.54
C TYR A 126 0.36 23.81 -27.77
N ALA A 127 -0.28 24.40 -26.76
CA ALA A 127 -0.77 25.78 -26.85
C ALA A 127 0.38 26.80 -26.95
N ALA A 128 1.49 26.57 -26.25
CA ALA A 128 2.68 27.41 -26.33
C ALA A 128 3.36 27.30 -27.69
N ASP A 129 3.51 26.08 -28.21
CA ASP A 129 4.10 25.83 -29.53
C ASP A 129 3.28 26.49 -30.64
N LYS A 130 1.95 26.40 -30.57
CA LYS A 130 1.04 27.07 -31.51
C LYS A 130 1.18 28.60 -31.45
N ALA A 131 1.28 29.18 -30.25
CA ALA A 131 1.47 30.63 -30.10
C ALA A 131 2.83 31.09 -30.62
N LEU A 132 3.88 30.29 -30.42
CA LEU A 132 5.22 30.57 -30.93
C LEU A 132 5.25 30.50 -32.47
N GLN A 133 4.59 29.51 -33.07
CA GLN A 133 4.45 29.43 -34.52
C GLN A 133 3.77 30.68 -35.10
N GLN A 134 2.66 31.12 -34.49
CA GLN A 134 1.96 32.33 -34.92
C GLN A 134 2.85 33.57 -34.88
N LEU A 135 3.65 33.74 -33.83
CA LEU A 135 4.61 34.84 -33.72
C LEU A 135 5.71 34.79 -34.80
N ILE A 136 6.21 33.59 -35.12
CA ILE A 136 7.19 33.40 -36.19
C ILE A 136 6.59 33.76 -37.55
N ASP A 137 5.36 33.31 -37.81
CA ASP A 137 4.65 33.59 -39.07
C ASP A 137 4.40 35.10 -39.22
N GLU A 138 3.95 35.78 -38.17
CA GLU A 138 3.74 37.24 -38.15
C GLU A 138 5.05 38.01 -38.37
N ALA A 139 6.13 37.63 -37.69
CA ALA A 139 7.44 38.26 -37.88
C ALA A 139 7.97 38.06 -39.31
N SER A 140 7.73 36.88 -39.89
CA SER A 140 8.13 36.57 -41.27
C SER A 140 7.38 37.44 -42.28
N LEU A 141 6.07 37.62 -42.10
CA LEU A 141 5.25 38.51 -42.93
C LEU A 141 5.68 39.98 -42.81
N GLN A 142 6.00 40.46 -41.59
CA GLN A 142 6.49 41.82 -41.40
C GLN A 142 7.85 42.05 -42.06
N ASN A 143 8.77 41.09 -41.97
CA ASN A 143 10.08 41.18 -42.61
C ASN A 143 9.95 41.13 -44.14
N PHE A 144 9.05 40.30 -44.67
CA PHE A 144 8.72 40.28 -46.09
C PHE A 144 8.17 41.63 -46.56
N ASN A 145 7.21 42.21 -45.83
CA ASN A 145 6.62 43.52 -46.16
C ASN A 145 7.60 44.70 -46.01
N LYS A 146 8.64 44.58 -45.19
CA LYS A 146 9.73 45.58 -45.06
C LYS A 146 10.80 45.46 -46.15
N SER A 147 10.76 44.41 -46.98
CA SER A 147 11.62 44.25 -48.14
C SER A 147 10.90 44.55 -49.47
N PRO A 148 10.50 45.79 -49.76
CA PRO A 148 10.37 46.25 -51.12
C PRO A 148 11.62 47.05 -51.50
N ASN A 149 12.21 46.65 -52.63
CA ASN A 149 13.22 47.37 -53.40
C ASN A 149 14.71 47.00 -53.18
N SER A 150 15.11 45.89 -53.80
CA SER A 150 16.48 45.63 -54.28
C SER A 150 16.38 44.99 -55.67
N ARG A 151 15.71 45.66 -56.61
CA ARG A 151 15.83 45.41 -58.05
C ARG A 151 15.62 46.73 -58.81
N ALA A 152 16.72 47.45 -59.00
CA ALA A 152 16.99 48.31 -60.15
C ALA A 152 18.52 48.34 -60.32
#